data_AF-A0A1I2AGU3-F1
#
_entry.id   AF-A0A1I2AGU3-F1
#
_cell.length_a   1.000
_cell.length_b   1.000
_cell.length_c   1.000
_cell.angle_alpha   90.00
_cell.angle_beta   90.00
_cell.angle_gamma   90.00
#
_symmetry.space_group_name_H-M   'P 1'
#
loop_
_entity.id
_entity.type
_entity.pdbx_description
1 polymer ?
#
loop_
_entity_poly.entity_id
_entity_poly.type
_entity_poly.pdbx_seq_one_letter_code
_entity_poly.pdbx_strand_id
1 'polypeptide(L)'
;MATQQTRLTQSSLAQLANRHEEVAGQITSQQTSLASSIDMLASANRGDMMTSLKNVHQQWDQACRDIVKNLERMAQEVNRTGRETQDQDSATAQQIGQIQTPGLSSFMS
;
A
#
# COMPACT_ATOMS: atom_id res chain seq x y z
N MET A 1 -25.07 4.30 18.64
CA MET A 1 -23.68 3.81 18.76
C MET A 1 -22.91 4.38 17.58
N ALA A 2 -22.07 5.40 17.82
CA ALA A 2 -21.19 5.91 16.78
C ALA A 2 -20.10 4.86 16.56
N THR A 3 -20.08 4.24 15.39
CA THR A 3 -18.90 3.53 14.93
C THR A 3 -17.75 4.52 15.05
N GLN A 4 -16.65 4.10 15.70
CA GLN A 4 -15.37 4.79 15.55
C GLN A 4 -15.04 4.72 14.06
N GLN A 5 -15.54 5.68 13.28
CA GLN A 5 -14.98 6.03 12.00
C GLN A 5 -13.60 6.55 12.34
N THR A 6 -12.63 5.65 12.34
CA THR A 6 -11.21 5.95 12.34
C THR A 6 -11.00 6.80 11.09
N ARG A 7 -11.21 8.11 11.22
CA ARG A 7 -10.99 9.12 10.18
C ARG A 7 -9.48 9.22 9.96
N LEU A 8 -8.88 8.18 9.39
CA LEU A 8 -7.66 8.35 8.62
C LEU A 8 -8.07 9.23 7.45
N THR A 9 -7.70 10.51 7.53
CA THR A 9 -7.94 11.45 6.45
C THR A 9 -7.28 10.94 5.17
N GLN A 10 -7.79 11.33 3.99
CA GLN A 10 -7.24 10.92 2.69
C GLN A 10 -5.72 11.10 2.62
N SER A 11 -5.19 12.18 3.20
CA SER A 11 -3.75 12.44 3.28
C SER A 11 -3.02 11.36 4.08
N SER A 12 -3.58 10.89 5.19
CA SER A 12 -3.01 9.80 6.00
C SER A 12 -3.03 8.47 5.25
N LEU A 13 -4.09 8.17 4.51
CA LEU A 13 -4.16 6.97 3.67
C LEU A 13 -3.15 7.03 2.51
N ALA A 14 -3.05 8.17 1.82
CA ALA A 14 -2.05 8.38 0.77
C ALA A 14 -0.61 8.26 1.31
N GLN A 15 -0.34 8.83 2.49
CA GLN A 15 0.96 8.68 3.16
C GLN A 15 1.28 7.22 3.50
N LEU A 16 0.27 6.45 3.95
CA LEU A 16 0.43 5.03 4.26
C LEU A 16 0.70 4.21 2.99
N ALA A 17 -0.02 4.47 1.90
CA ALA A 17 0.20 3.82 0.61
C ALA A 17 1.63 4.11 0.09
N ASN A 18 2.07 5.36 0.11
CA ASN A 18 3.43 5.74 -0.28
C ASN A 18 4.49 5.01 0.56
N ARG A 19 4.23 4.85 1.86
CA ARG A 19 5.15 4.12 2.74
C ARG A 19 5.23 2.63 2.41
N HIS A 20 4.12 2.01 2.00
CA HIS A 20 4.14 0.63 1.50
C HIS A 20 4.96 0.50 0.21
N GLU A 21 4.79 1.43 -0.73
CA GLU A 21 5.57 1.48 -1.98
C GLU A 21 7.07 1.69 -1.71
N GLU A 22 7.42 2.60 -0.79
CA GLU A 22 8.82 2.85 -0.42
C GLU A 22 9.48 1.59 0.16
N VAL A 23 8.82 0.91 1.10
CA VAL A 23 9.33 -0.33 1.69
C VAL A 23 9.45 -1.43 0.62
N ALA A 24 8.50 -1.54 -0.30
CA ALA A 24 8.58 -2.48 -1.41
C ALA A 24 9.80 -2.21 -2.32
N GLY A 25 10.08 -0.93 -2.62
CA GLY A 25 11.28 -0.52 -3.36
C GLY A 25 12.58 -0.84 -2.62
N GLN A 26 12.62 -0.64 -1.30
CA GLN A 26 13.78 -0.99 -0.47
C GLN A 26 14.04 -2.51 -0.49
N ILE A 27 13.01 -3.34 -0.33
CA ILE A 27 13.12 -4.80 -0.39
C ILE A 27 13.64 -5.24 -1.76
N THR A 28 13.11 -4.67 -2.84
CA THR A 28 13.55 -4.98 -4.22
C THR A 28 15.01 -4.60 -4.46
N SER A 29 15.46 -3.48 -3.91
CA SER A 29 16.85 -3.03 -4.01
C SER A 29 17.80 -3.95 -3.24
N GLN A 30 17.42 -4.35 -2.02
CA GLN A 30 18.18 -5.33 -1.23
C GLN A 30 18.23 -6.69 -1.93
N GLN A 31 17.15 -7.10 -2.57
CA GLN A 31 17.10 -8.32 -3.36
C GLN A 31 18.14 -8.33 -4.48
N THR A 32 18.17 -7.26 -5.27
CA THR A 32 19.10 -7.12 -6.40
C THR A 32 20.56 -7.11 -5.93
N SER A 33 20.84 -6.45 -4.81
CA SER A 33 22.19 -6.39 -4.22
C SER A 33 22.66 -7.77 -3.71
N LEU A 34 21.76 -8.51 -3.04
CA LEU A 34 22.09 -9.83 -2.52
C LEU A 34 22.30 -10.86 -3.64
N ALA A 35 21.47 -10.83 -4.69
CA ALA A 35 21.63 -11.68 -5.87
C ALA A 35 22.99 -11.47 -6.53
N SER A 36 23.37 -10.21 -6.73
CA SER A 36 24.68 -9.86 -7.30
C SER A 36 25.84 -10.38 -6.44
N SER A 37 25.71 -10.29 -5.12
CA SER A 37 26.72 -10.79 -4.17
C SER A 37 26.85 -12.30 -4.22
N ILE A 38 25.74 -13.02 -4.34
CA ILE A 38 25.73 -14.48 -4.42
C ILE A 38 26.25 -14.97 -5.75
N ASP A 39 25.96 -14.29 -6.86
CA ASP A 39 26.53 -14.61 -8.16
C ASP A 39 28.05 -14.42 -8.18
N MET A 40 28.56 -13.36 -7.55
CA MET A 40 30.01 -13.18 -7.37
C MET A 40 30.62 -14.32 -6.56
N LEU A 41 30.03 -14.68 -5.42
CA LEU A 41 30.53 -15.79 -4.58
C LEU A 41 30.44 -17.13 -5.32
N ALA A 42 29.38 -17.36 -6.09
CA ALA A 42 29.19 -18.58 -6.88
C ALA A 42 30.17 -18.71 -8.05
N SER A 43 30.61 -17.58 -8.60
CA SER A 43 31.64 -17.58 -9.63
C SER A 43 33.01 -17.99 -9.09
N ALA A 44 33.30 -17.66 -7.82
CA ALA A 44 34.57 -17.93 -7.15
C ALA A 44 34.62 -19.30 -6.45
N ASN A 45 33.47 -19.85 -6.04
CA ASN A 45 33.39 -21.11 -5.30
C ASN A 45 32.37 -22.08 -5.91
N ARG A 46 32.84 -23.27 -6.30
CA ARG A 46 31.98 -24.37 -6.77
C ARG A 46 32.00 -25.51 -5.74
N GLY A 47 30.82 -25.94 -5.30
CA GLY A 47 30.65 -27.04 -4.34
C GLY A 47 29.28 -27.02 -3.65
N ASP A 48 29.01 -28.02 -2.83
CA ASP A 48 27.70 -28.23 -2.19
C ASP A 48 27.25 -27.06 -1.30
N MET A 49 28.19 -26.37 -0.65
CA MET A 49 27.89 -25.15 0.13
C MET A 49 27.34 -24.03 -0.75
N MET A 50 27.82 -23.90 -1.99
CA MET A 50 27.33 -22.88 -2.92
C MET A 50 25.92 -23.22 -3.42
N THR A 51 25.66 -24.50 -3.68
CA THR A 51 24.31 -24.99 -4.02
C THR A 51 23.33 -24.72 -2.88
N SER A 52 23.74 -24.96 -1.63
CA SER A 52 22.94 -24.64 -0.45
C SER A 52 22.65 -23.14 -0.34
N LEU A 53 23.67 -22.29 -0.51
CA LEU A 53 23.51 -20.82 -0.48
C LEU A 53 22.54 -20.34 -1.58
N LYS A 54 22.65 -20.86 -2.80
CA LYS A 54 21.71 -20.56 -3.89
C LYS A 54 20.28 -20.97 -3.56
N ASN A 55 20.07 -22.15 -2.97
CA ASN A 55 18.74 -22.62 -2.59
C ASN A 55 18.10 -21.74 -1.50
N VAL A 56 18.86 -21.36 -0.47
CA VAL A 56 18.38 -20.43 0.57
C VAL A 56 18.04 -19.08 -0.05
N HIS A 57 18.88 -18.58 -0.95
CA HIS A 57 18.62 -17.31 -1.62
C HIS A 57 17.39 -17.34 -2.51
N GLN A 58 17.16 -18.42 -3.26
CA GLN A 58 15.94 -18.58 -4.05
C GLN A 58 14.67 -18.58 -3.19
N GLN A 59 14.71 -19.21 -2.00
CA GLN A 59 13.59 -19.18 -1.06
C GLN A 59 13.36 -17.77 -0.50
N TRP A 60 14.45 -17.08 -0.15
CA TRP A 60 14.39 -15.70 0.32
C TRP A 60 13.85 -14.77 -0.77
N ASP A 61 14.30 -14.92 -2.00
CA ASP A 61 13.80 -14.21 -3.19
C ASP A 61 12.30 -14.39 -3.37
N GLN A 62 11.82 -15.61 -3.18
CA GLN A 62 10.41 -15.91 -3.28
C GLN A 62 9.61 -15.22 -2.16
N ALA A 63 10.09 -15.31 -0.92
CA ALA A 63 9.46 -14.63 0.21
C ALA A 63 9.45 -13.09 0.02
N CYS A 64 10.54 -12.51 -0.49
CA CYS A 64 10.61 -11.09 -0.82
C CYS A 64 9.58 -10.69 -1.87
N ARG A 65 9.43 -11.48 -2.95
CA ARG A 65 8.41 -11.24 -3.99
C ARG A 65 7.00 -11.28 -3.42
N ASP A 66 6.73 -12.21 -2.50
CA ASP A 66 5.41 -12.34 -1.88
C ASP A 66 5.11 -11.17 -0.93
N ILE A 67 6.11 -10.70 -0.18
CA ILE A 67 6.00 -9.49 0.66
C ILE A 67 5.74 -8.25 -0.21
N VAL A 68 6.51 -8.06 -1.29
CA VAL A 68 6.33 -6.92 -2.21
C VAL A 68 4.92 -6.92 -2.80
N LYS A 69 4.44 -8.06 -3.32
CA LYS A 69 3.07 -8.19 -3.83
C LYS A 69 2.02 -7.85 -2.79
N ASN A 70 2.22 -8.26 -1.53
CA ASN A 70 1.29 -7.93 -0.45
C ASN A 70 1.32 -6.43 -0.11
N LEU A 71 2.51 -5.80 -0.09
CA LEU A 71 2.65 -4.36 0.11
C LEU A 71 1.95 -3.56 -1.01
N GLU A 72 2.13 -3.97 -2.26
CA GLU A 72 1.45 -3.37 -3.41
C GLU A 72 -0.07 -3.52 -3.33
N ARG A 73 -0.57 -4.70 -2.95
CA ARG A 73 -2.01 -4.92 -2.72
C ARG A 73 -2.54 -4.03 -1.60
N MET A 74 -1.83 -3.93 -0.47
CA MET A 74 -2.22 -3.07 0.64
C MET A 74 -2.26 -1.59 0.19
N ALA A 75 -1.28 -1.12 -0.58
CA ALA A 75 -1.29 0.23 -1.13
C ALA A 75 -2.50 0.46 -2.05
N GLN A 76 -2.85 -0.50 -2.90
CA GLN A 76 -4.03 -0.44 -3.78
C GLN A 76 -5.34 -0.40 -2.97
N GLU A 77 -5.48 -1.25 -1.95
CA GLU A 77 -6.66 -1.27 -1.07
C GLU A 77 -6.82 0.01 -0.27
N VAL A 78 -5.72 0.55 0.25
CA VAL A 78 -5.69 1.85 0.96
C VAL A 78 -6.13 2.97 0.02
N ASN A 79 -5.60 3.01 -1.20
CA ASN A 79 -6.00 3.99 -2.22
C ASN A 79 -7.47 3.86 -2.63
N ARG A 80 -7.97 2.62 -2.79
CA ARG A 80 -9.38 2.36 -3.08
C ARG A 80 -10.27 2.84 -1.94
N THR A 81 -9.94 2.49 -0.70
CA THR A 81 -10.69 2.90 0.50
C THR A 81 -10.71 4.43 0.64
N GLY A 82 -9.61 5.11 0.33
CA GLY A 82 -9.55 6.57 0.32
C GLY A 82 -10.50 7.21 -0.71
N ARG A 83 -10.60 6.63 -1.90
CA ARG A 83 -11.55 7.10 -2.95
C ARG A 83 -13.01 6.83 -2.56
N GLU A 84 -13.32 5.62 -2.10
CA GLU A 84 -14.68 5.26 -1.66
C GLU A 84 -15.16 6.16 -0.51
N THR A 85 -14.26 6.51 0.42
CA THR A 85 -14.56 7.46 1.51
C THR A 85 -14.85 8.86 0.97
N GLN A 86 -14.09 9.34 -0.02
CA GLN A 86 -14.33 10.63 -0.67
C GLN A 86 -15.68 10.68 -1.39
N ASP A 87 -16.01 9.62 -2.12
CA ASP A 87 -17.27 9.53 -2.86
C ASP A 87 -18.47 9.55 -1.89
N GLN A 88 -18.38 8.82 -0.78
CA GLN A 88 -19.41 8.83 0.28
C GLN A 88 -19.55 10.20 0.96
N ASP A 89 -18.44 10.87 1.30
CA ASP A 89 -18.46 12.19 1.90
C ASP A 89 -19.06 13.23 0.93
N SER A 90 -18.72 13.17 -0.36
CA SER A 90 -19.25 14.08 -1.38
C SER A 90 -20.75 13.88 -1.62
N ALA A 91 -21.23 12.62 -1.67
CA ALA A 91 -22.64 12.30 -1.78
C ALA A 91 -23.44 12.77 -0.55
N THR A 92 -22.88 12.59 0.65
CA THR A 92 -23.49 13.05 1.90
C THR A 92 -23.54 14.58 1.95
N ALA A 93 -22.46 15.27 1.55
CA ALA A 93 -22.41 16.73 1.50
C ALA A 93 -23.43 17.31 0.50
N GLN A 94 -23.62 16.67 -0.67
CA GLN A 94 -24.65 17.06 -1.64
C GLN A 94 -26.07 16.88 -1.08
N GLN A 95 -26.34 15.77 -0.39
CA GLN A 95 -27.63 15.53 0.26
C GLN A 95 -27.93 16.56 1.36
N ILE A 96 -26.94 16.87 2.22
CA ILE A 96 -27.10 17.89 3.25
C ILE A 96 -27.31 19.28 2.64
N GLY A 97 -26.57 19.62 1.57
CA GLY A 97 -26.72 20.87 0.84
C GLY A 97 -28.13 21.05 0.26
N GLN A 98 -28.73 19.98 -0.27
CA GLN A 98 -30.12 19.97 -0.76
C GLN A 98 -31.16 20.05 0.36
N ILE A 99 -30.88 19.53 1.55
CA ILE A 99 -31.80 19.58 2.71
C ILE A 99 -31.74 20.94 3.43
N GLN A 100 -30.62 21.68 3.34
CA GLN A 100 -30.50 23.03 3.92
C GLN A 100 -31.06 24.15 3.02
N THR A 101 -31.22 23.92 1.72
CA THR A 101 -31.80 24.88 0.76
C THR A 101 -33.33 24.97 0.63
N PRO A 102 -34.21 24.10 1.16
CA PRO A 102 -35.66 24.23 0.98
C PRO A 102 -36.33 25.26 1.90
N GLY A 103 -35.63 25.76 2.93
CA GLY A 103 -36.26 26.49 4.04
C GLY A 103 -36.17 28.02 4.00
N LEU A 104 -35.22 28.62 3.29
CA LEU A 104 -35.02 30.08 3.34
C LEU A 104 -35.94 30.85 2.37
N SER A 105 -36.50 30.18 1.37
CA SER A 105 -37.43 30.77 0.40
C SER A 105 -38.84 31.01 0.97
N SER A 106 -39.19 30.41 2.11
CA SER A 106 -40.54 30.47 2.70
C SER A 106 -40.70 31.51 3.80
N PHE A 107 -39.63 32.22 4.20
CA PHE A 107 -39.67 33.25 5.26
C PHE A 107 -39.55 34.69 4.72
N MET A 108 -39.49 34.88 3.40
CA MET A 108 -39.38 36.20 2.75
C MET A 108 -40.59 36.54 1.86
N SER A 109 -41.78 36.05 2.18
CA SER A 109 -43.05 36.48 1.55
C SER A 109 -44.06 36.90 2.59
#